data_AF-A0A2A2USP1-F1
#
_entry.id   AF-A0A2A2USP1-F1
#
_cell.length_a   1.000
_cell.length_b   1.000
_cell.length_c   1.000
_cell.angle_alpha   90.00
_cell.angle_beta   90.00
_cell.angle_gamma   90.00
#
_symmetry.space_group_name_H-M   'P 1'
#
loop_
_entity.id
_entity.type
_entity.pdbx_description
1 polymer ?
#
loop_
_entity_poly.entity_id
_entity_poly.type
_entity_poly.pdbx_seq_one_letter_code
_entity_poly.pdbx_strand_id
1 'polypeptide(L)' 'MKTLVSSLIALSLFACVQVQADEELPVAPADLVQELTQMCLDWAKDDDVQASEMKKYVLNCVNDELEATGYQKVKDVNIK' A
#
# COMPACT_ATOMS: atom_id res chain seq x y z
N MET A 1 -47.08 -11.55 34.44
CA MET A 1 -47.86 -10.85 33.40
C MET A 1 -47.43 -9.39 33.34
N LYS A 2 -47.44 -8.82 32.12
CA LYS A 2 -47.08 -7.44 31.71
C LYS A 2 -45.60 -7.31 31.34
N THR A 3 -45.19 -6.96 30.13
CA THR A 3 -45.84 -6.80 28.81
C THR A 3 -44.67 -6.71 27.83
N LEU A 4 -44.78 -7.39 26.69
CA LEU A 4 -43.86 -7.31 25.56
C LEU A 4 -43.95 -5.92 24.92
N VAL A 5 -42.82 -5.25 24.73
CA VAL A 5 -42.62 -4.15 23.77
C VAL A 5 -41.18 -4.30 23.27
N SER A 6 -40.91 -5.21 22.34
CA SER A 6 -40.87 -4.94 20.89
C SER A 6 -40.33 -3.55 20.54
N SER A 7 -39.04 -3.48 20.22
CA SER A 7 -38.50 -2.42 19.38
C SER A 7 -37.48 -3.06 18.45
N LEU A 8 -37.97 -3.42 17.25
CA LEU A 8 -37.14 -3.63 16.06
C LEU A 8 -36.37 -2.34 15.82
N ILE A 9 -35.06 -2.35 16.10
CA ILE A 9 -34.18 -1.30 15.61
C ILE A 9 -33.86 -1.67 14.16
N ALA A 10 -34.36 -0.82 13.27
CA ALA A 10 -34.27 -0.95 11.83
C ALA A 10 -32.81 -1.00 11.37
N LEU A 11 -32.57 -1.97 10.49
CA LEU A 11 -31.35 -2.21 9.76
C LEU A 11 -31.02 -1.02 8.84
N SER A 12 -30.09 -0.16 9.22
CA SER A 12 -29.48 0.81 8.30
C SER A 12 -28.19 0.21 7.73
N LEU A 13 -28.31 -0.59 6.67
CA LEU A 13 -27.18 -0.93 5.82
C LEU A 13 -26.75 0.34 5.09
N PHE A 14 -25.69 0.98 5.58
CA PHE A 14 -24.94 1.94 4.79
C PHE A 14 -24.27 1.18 3.64
N ALA A 15 -24.95 1.11 2.50
CA ALA A 15 -24.31 0.76 1.25
C ALA A 15 -23.40 1.93 0.87
N CYS A 16 -22.13 1.87 1.27
CA CYS A 16 -21.10 2.69 0.65
C CYS A 16 -21.03 2.28 -0.81
N VAL A 17 -21.59 3.12 -1.70
CA VAL A 17 -21.33 3.03 -3.14
C VAL A 17 -19.83 3.29 -3.29
N GLN A 18 -19.06 2.23 -3.50
CA GLN A 18 -17.67 2.38 -3.93
C GLN A 18 -17.74 2.91 -5.37
N VAL A 19 -17.55 4.21 -5.51
CA VAL A 19 -17.20 4.80 -6.81
C VAL A 19 -15.84 4.20 -7.16
N GLN A 20 -15.84 3.12 -7.94
CA GLN A 20 -14.64 2.64 -8.61
C GLN A 20 -14.35 3.65 -9.71
N ALA A 21 -13.69 4.74 -9.33
CA ALA A 21 -13.00 5.58 -10.28
C ALA A 21 -11.82 4.74 -10.80
N ASP A 22 -11.91 4.29 -12.05
CA ASP A 22 -10.81 3.68 -12.81
C ASP A 22 -9.80 4.78 -13.17
N GLU A 23 -9.32 5.48 -12.15
CA GLU A 23 -8.29 6.49 -12.28
C GLU A 23 -6.98 5.74 -12.10
N GLU A 24 -6.29 5.47 -13.21
CA GLU A 24 -4.95 4.90 -13.17
C GLU A 24 -4.09 5.76 -12.22
N LEU A 25 -3.49 5.14 -11.19
CA LEU A 25 -2.69 5.86 -10.20
C LEU A 25 -1.62 6.70 -10.91
N PRO A 26 -1.23 7.86 -10.37
CA PRO A 26 -0.15 8.65 -10.94
C PRO A 26 1.18 7.90 -10.94
N VAL A 27 2.03 8.18 -11.92
CA VAL A 27 3.44 7.76 -11.92
C VAL A 27 4.19 8.58 -10.87
N ALA A 28 4.99 7.90 -10.05
CA ALA A 28 5.77 8.54 -9.01
C ALA A 28 6.88 9.45 -9.57
N PRO A 29 7.18 10.58 -8.91
CA PRO A 29 8.38 11.36 -9.19
C PRO A 29 9.66 10.52 -9.04
N ALA A 30 10.64 10.75 -9.91
CA ALA A 30 11.87 9.95 -9.93
C ALA A 30 12.72 10.12 -8.66
N ASP A 31 12.68 11.31 -8.05
CA ASP A 31 13.30 11.63 -6.76
C ASP A 31 12.64 10.84 -5.62
N LEU A 32 11.30 10.73 -5.61
CA LEU A 32 10.59 9.89 -4.64
C LEU A 32 11.00 8.42 -4.78
N VAL A 33 11.04 7.88 -6.01
CA VAL A 33 11.48 6.50 -6.24
C VAL A 33 12.92 6.30 -5.75
N GLN A 34 13.80 7.29 -5.94
CA GLN A 34 15.18 7.23 -5.47
C GLN A 34 15.27 7.27 -3.93
N GLU A 35 14.49 8.13 -3.28
CA GLU A 35 14.42 8.23 -1.82
C GLU A 35 13.95 6.90 -1.20
N LEU A 36 12.84 6.35 -1.71
CA LEU A 36 12.32 5.05 -1.29
C LEU A 36 13.33 3.93 -1.55
N THR A 37 14.03 3.97 -2.67
CA THR A 37 15.07 2.96 -2.99
C THR A 37 16.19 2.99 -1.95
N GLN A 38 16.65 4.18 -1.54
CA GLN A 38 17.70 4.31 -0.53
C GLN A 38 17.21 3.84 0.84
N MET A 39 16.00 4.25 1.24
CA MET A 39 15.38 3.82 2.50
C MET A 39 15.23 2.30 2.58
N CYS A 40 14.66 1.68 1.55
CA CYS A 40 14.47 0.23 1.47
C CYS A 40 15.80 -0.53 1.40
N LEU A 41 16.83 0.05 0.78
CA LEU A 41 18.18 -0.53 0.77
C LEU A 41 18.80 -0.54 2.16
N ASP A 42 18.58 0.52 2.94
CA ASP A 42 19.12 0.60 4.29
C ASP A 42 18.38 -0.36 5.24
N TRP A 43 17.06 -0.50 5.12
CA TRP A 43 16.31 -1.55 5.83
C TRP A 43 16.75 -2.96 5.44
N ALA A 44 17.01 -3.22 4.16
CA ALA A 44 17.51 -4.51 3.70
C ALA A 44 18.87 -4.87 4.33
N LYS A 45 19.74 -3.87 4.53
CA LYS A 45 21.03 -4.06 5.22
C LYS A 45 20.83 -4.33 6.71
N ASP A 46 19.94 -3.57 7.36
CA ASP A 46 19.62 -3.75 8.78
C ASP A 46 19.00 -5.13 9.06
N ASP A 47 18.25 -5.68 8.09
CA ASP A 47 17.65 -7.01 8.12
C ASP A 47 18.62 -8.14 7.70
N ASP A 48 19.89 -7.84 7.44
CA ASP A 48 20.90 -8.78 6.92
C ASP A 48 20.44 -9.55 5.67
N VAL A 49 19.72 -8.88 4.75
CA VAL A 49 19.26 -9.47 3.49
C VAL A 49 20.46 -9.89 2.64
N GLN A 50 20.46 -11.15 2.20
CA GLN A 50 21.53 -11.68 1.36
C GLN A 50 21.67 -10.90 0.06
N ALA A 51 22.91 -10.68 -0.38
CA ALA A 51 23.22 -9.92 -1.59
C ALA A 51 22.48 -10.44 -2.85
N SER A 52 22.23 -11.75 -2.95
CA SER A 52 21.48 -12.35 -4.05
C SER A 52 20.00 -11.97 -4.07
N GLU A 53 19.42 -11.63 -2.92
CA GLU A 53 18.01 -11.23 -2.76
C GLU A 53 17.84 -9.70 -2.66
N MET A 54 18.92 -8.95 -2.48
CA MET A 54 18.91 -7.50 -2.24
C MET A 54 18.05 -6.74 -3.24
N LYS A 55 18.25 -6.98 -4.55
CA LYS A 55 17.49 -6.27 -5.59
C LYS A 55 16.00 -6.54 -5.53
N LYS A 56 15.62 -7.79 -5.24
CA LYS A 56 14.22 -8.20 -5.15
C LYS A 56 13.56 -7.63 -3.89
N TYR A 57 14.25 -7.66 -2.75
CA TYR A 57 13.76 -7.07 -1.52
C TYR A 57 13.47 -5.58 -1.71
N VAL A 58 14.45 -4.82 -2.22
CA VAL A 58 14.31 -3.37 -2.40
C VAL A 58 13.20 -3.03 -3.40
N LEU A 59 13.09 -3.76 -4.52
CA LEU A 59 12.00 -3.55 -5.48
C LEU A 59 10.62 -3.77 -4.86
N ASN A 60 10.46 -4.81 -4.05
CA ASN A 60 9.19 -5.09 -3.37
C ASN A 60 8.85 -3.99 -2.36
N CYS A 61 9.81 -3.64 -1.50
CA CYS A 61 9.65 -2.57 -0.52
C CYS A 61 9.26 -1.23 -1.19
N VAL A 62 9.95 -0.82 -2.24
CA VAL A 62 9.60 0.42 -2.99
C VAL A 62 8.18 0.34 -3.54
N ASN A 63 7.78 -0.80 -4.09
CA ASN A 63 6.43 -0.97 -4.65
C ASN A 63 5.33 -0.98 -3.57
N ASP A 64 5.63 -1.49 -2.38
CA ASP A 64 4.70 -1.46 -1.25
C ASP A 64 4.51 -0.01 -0.75
N GLU A 65 5.59 0.76 -0.65
CA GLU A 65 5.54 2.19 -0.27
C GLU A 65 4.82 3.05 -1.33
N LEU A 66 5.08 2.81 -2.62
CA LEU A 66 4.40 3.51 -3.72
C LEU A 66 2.90 3.22 -3.73
N GLU A 67 2.50 1.95 -3.55
CA GLU A 67 1.09 1.57 -3.49
C GLU A 67 0.39 2.20 -2.28
N ALA A 68 1.04 2.18 -1.10
CA ALA A 68 0.53 2.80 0.12
C ALA A 68 0.33 4.32 0.01
N THR A 69 1.11 4.97 -0.87
CA THR A 69 1.06 6.42 -1.11
C THR A 69 0.28 6.82 -2.37
N GLY A 70 -0.34 5.85 -3.05
CA GLY A 70 -1.24 6.10 -4.17
C GLY A 70 -0.53 6.31 -5.51
N TYR A 71 0.62 5.68 -5.72
CA TYR A 71 1.37 5.72 -6.98
C TYR A 71 1.40 4.35 -7.68
N GLN A 72 1.68 4.36 -8.98
CA GLN A 72 1.95 3.14 -9.73
C GLN A 72 3.22 2.44 -9.24
N LYS A 73 3.22 1.11 -9.34
CA LYS A 73 4.42 0.29 -9.13
C LYS A 73 5.45 0.51 -10.23
N VAL A 74 6.73 0.42 -9.86
CA VAL A 74 7.86 0.43 -10.80
C VAL A 74 8.28 -0.99 -11.16
N LYS A 75 8.88 -1.13 -12.36
CA LYS A 75 9.38 -2.41 -12.87
C LYS A 75 10.82 -2.70 -12.44
N ASP A 76 11.57 -1.67 -12.08
CA ASP A 76 12.95 -1.79 -11.65
C ASP A 76 13.34 -0.65 -10.72
N VAL A 77 14.38 -0.90 -9.92
CA VAL A 77 15.03 0.07 -9.03
C VAL A 77 16.53 0.01 -9.26
N ASN A 78 17.20 1.16 -9.16
CA ASN A 78 18.64 1.26 -9.31
C ASN A 78 19.30 1.32 -7.93
N ILE A 79 19.98 0.24 -7.56
CA ILE A 79 20.71 0.11 -6.30
C ILE A 79 22.18 0.37 -6.60
N LYS A 80 22.76 1.38 -5.96
CA LYS A 80 24.17 1.74 -6.12
C LYS A 80 25.04 1.09 -5.05
#